data_AF-A0A7M7N484-F1
#
_entry.id   AF-A0A7M7N484-F1
#
_cell.length_a   1.000
_cell.length_b   1.000
_cell.length_c   1.000
_cell.angle_alpha   90.00
_cell.angle_beta   90.00
_cell.angle_gamma   90.00
#
_symmetry.space_group_name_H-M   'P 1'
#
loop_
_entity.id
_entity.type
_entity.pdbx_description
1 polymer ?
#
loop_
_entity_poly.entity_id
_entity_poly.type
_entity_poly.pdbx_seq_one_letter_code
_entity_poly.pdbx_strand_id
1 'polypeptide(L)'
;MCLPCGCGNIVSFLPLLWIVAMPVVGSFCGPDTALRYSLLMMLYAILGSFVNRFVKILLPVFTIAFFVVIICLPISIVPYPLVWLYGQLVWIVEPLVLFVEAIGVIQITMRLSKEVSDHVDDNGPLAKGLIIGTTAIAYTASFIFAIIICRTGSWPIIYMLMVIILVSLVHLALTVRADQGIISNCSVVSMCMLGALCAGVYESNLIHNPIPEPKEWSDESFNYLSLFQLVVSTATSSMTLVTKATRFLYKLVNPVLISLILVRTVSIQQVMGLILSRFYQFMLDDEDNEMEDESYLEDVVEEPTCLPGVPACLEPSALPTKLSLIFVYTQLVIRTMALSGGHRPYRSLVPAGLQEVMLSGVWHQVGLFRMMQICILGLVYPYRLHRESVEDDEGW
;
A
#
# COMPACT_ATOMS: atom_id res chain seq x y z
N MET A 1 15.99 22.51 -6.22
CA MET A 1 15.25 21.78 -7.26
C MET A 1 13.82 22.26 -7.24
N CYS A 2 13.46 23.11 -8.19
CA CYS A 2 12.13 23.69 -8.31
C CYS A 2 11.19 22.62 -8.85
N LEU A 3 10.18 22.22 -8.06
CA LEU A 3 8.99 21.56 -8.59
C LEU A 3 8.49 22.41 -9.77
N PRO A 4 8.32 21.86 -10.98
CA PRO A 4 7.75 22.62 -12.07
C PRO A 4 6.25 22.77 -11.77
N CYS A 5 5.91 23.79 -10.98
CA CYS A 5 4.55 24.28 -10.79
C CYS A 5 4.12 25.08 -12.04
N GLY A 6 4.14 24.43 -13.20
CA GLY A 6 3.35 24.88 -14.34
C GLY A 6 1.88 24.54 -14.09
N CYS A 7 0.96 25.43 -14.46
CA CYS A 7 -0.49 25.22 -14.32
C CYS A 7 -1.00 23.90 -14.96
N GLY A 8 -0.24 23.28 -15.88
CA GLY A 8 -0.54 21.97 -16.46
C GLY A 8 -0.39 20.78 -15.49
N ASN A 9 0.46 20.89 -14.45
CA ASN A 9 0.68 19.79 -13.51
C ASN A 9 -0.46 19.66 -12.49
N ILE A 10 -1.06 20.77 -12.04
CA ILE A 10 -2.18 20.76 -11.08
C ILE A 10 -3.39 20.01 -11.66
N VAL A 11 -3.65 20.18 -12.96
CA VAL A 11 -4.74 19.47 -13.67
C VAL A 11 -4.54 17.96 -13.65
N SER A 12 -3.28 17.51 -13.72
CA SER A 12 -2.94 16.08 -13.65
C SER A 12 -3.14 15.49 -12.25
N PHE A 13 -3.17 16.32 -11.20
CA PHE A 13 -3.45 15.92 -9.82
C PHE A 13 -4.93 15.99 -9.43
N LEU A 14 -5.76 16.68 -10.20
CA LEU A 14 -7.21 16.78 -9.95
C LEU A 14 -7.89 15.42 -9.73
N PRO A 15 -7.61 14.37 -10.53
CA PRO A 15 -8.21 13.03 -10.36
C PRO A 15 -7.74 12.34 -9.07
N LEU A 16 -6.48 12.57 -8.67
CA LEU A 16 -5.93 12.05 -7.41
C LEU A 16 -6.63 12.69 -6.21
N LEU A 17 -6.98 13.97 -6.31
CA LEU A 17 -7.74 14.69 -5.29
C LEU A 17 -9.15 14.09 -5.11
N TRP A 18 -9.75 13.60 -6.20
CA TRP A 18 -11.06 12.94 -6.17
C TRP A 18 -11.03 11.53 -5.56
N ILE A 19 -9.88 10.85 -5.49
CA ILE A 19 -9.77 9.58 -4.74
C ILE A 19 -10.16 9.79 -3.26
N VAL A 20 -9.88 10.96 -2.69
CA VAL A 20 -10.24 11.33 -1.31
C VAL A 20 -11.77 11.36 -1.09
N ALA A 21 -12.58 11.49 -2.14
CA ALA A 21 -14.03 11.42 -2.03
C ALA A 21 -14.56 9.97 -1.85
N MET A 22 -13.76 8.95 -2.17
CA MET A 22 -14.18 7.55 -2.11
C MET A 22 -14.65 7.07 -0.72
N PRO A 23 -13.97 7.37 0.40
CA PRO A 23 -14.42 6.94 1.73
C PRO A 23 -15.72 7.63 2.12
N VAL A 24 -15.91 8.88 1.67
CA VAL A 24 -17.16 9.62 1.86
C VAL A 24 -18.26 8.89 1.11
N VAL A 25 -18.13 8.70 -0.20
CA VAL A 25 -19.11 8.00 -1.04
C VAL A 25 -19.44 6.61 -0.49
N GLY A 26 -18.45 5.81 -0.12
CA GLY A 26 -18.69 4.48 0.44
C GLY A 26 -19.33 4.48 1.82
N SER A 27 -19.08 5.50 2.66
CA SER A 27 -19.75 5.59 3.97
C SER A 27 -21.25 5.87 3.86
N PHE A 28 -21.67 6.59 2.83
CA PHE A 28 -23.08 6.93 2.56
C PHE A 28 -23.80 5.84 1.75
N CYS A 29 -23.17 5.34 0.68
CA CYS A 29 -23.81 4.50 -0.34
C CYS A 29 -23.29 3.06 -0.38
N GLY A 30 -22.42 2.68 0.56
CA GLY A 30 -21.94 1.31 0.72
C GLY A 30 -20.69 0.94 -0.10
N PRO A 31 -20.13 -0.26 0.17
CA PRO A 31 -18.87 -0.71 -0.42
C PRO A 31 -18.97 -0.96 -1.93
N ASP A 32 -20.11 -1.43 -2.44
CA ASP A 32 -20.30 -1.71 -3.87
C ASP A 32 -20.19 -0.45 -4.72
N THR A 33 -20.78 0.65 -4.24
CA THR A 33 -20.69 1.97 -4.88
C THR A 33 -19.25 2.49 -4.90
N ALA A 34 -18.51 2.28 -3.81
CA ALA A 34 -17.10 2.65 -3.71
C ALA A 34 -16.22 1.81 -4.67
N LEU A 35 -16.48 0.51 -4.84
CA LEU A 35 -15.79 -0.33 -5.84
C LEU A 35 -16.04 0.17 -7.26
N ARG A 36 -17.30 0.46 -7.61
CA ARG A 36 -17.64 1.02 -8.94
C ARG A 36 -16.97 2.36 -9.18
N TYR A 37 -16.92 3.22 -8.17
CA TYR A 37 -16.19 4.49 -8.23
C TYR A 37 -14.71 4.28 -8.55
N SER A 38 -14.05 3.36 -7.85
CA SER A 38 -12.63 3.08 -8.10
C SER A 38 -12.36 2.55 -9.51
N LEU A 39 -13.24 1.71 -10.06
CA LEU A 39 -13.11 1.19 -11.42
C LEU A 39 -13.25 2.30 -12.46
N LEU A 40 -14.16 3.25 -12.25
CA LEU A 40 -14.28 4.44 -13.10
C LEU A 40 -13.02 5.32 -13.02
N MET A 41 -12.42 5.48 -11.84
CA MET A 41 -11.17 6.21 -11.66
C MET A 41 -9.97 5.51 -12.30
N MET A 42 -9.92 4.17 -12.27
CA MET A 42 -8.90 3.39 -12.98
C MET A 42 -9.06 3.53 -14.50
N LEU A 43 -10.29 3.42 -15.00
CA LEU A 43 -10.60 3.64 -16.42
C LEU A 43 -10.19 5.04 -16.85
N TYR A 44 -10.44 6.05 -16.01
CA TYR A 44 -9.97 7.40 -16.23
C TYR A 44 -8.45 7.47 -16.34
N ALA A 45 -7.71 6.84 -15.43
CA ALA A 45 -6.25 6.84 -15.44
C ALA A 45 -5.67 6.19 -16.71
N ILE A 46 -6.24 5.06 -17.14
CA ILE A 46 -5.83 4.34 -18.35
C ILE A 46 -6.08 5.19 -19.60
N LEU A 47 -7.30 5.70 -19.76
CA LEU A 47 -7.67 6.50 -20.92
C LEU A 47 -6.93 7.85 -20.94
N GLY A 48 -6.73 8.47 -19.78
CA GLY A 48 -5.91 9.68 -19.64
C GLY A 48 -4.45 9.45 -20.04
N SER A 49 -3.87 8.30 -19.70
CA SER A 49 -2.52 7.94 -20.14
C SER A 49 -2.44 7.69 -21.65
N PHE A 50 -3.49 7.13 -22.25
CA PHE A 50 -3.56 6.92 -23.69
C PHE A 50 -3.65 8.26 -24.43
N VAL A 51 -4.58 9.14 -24.02
CA VAL A 51 -4.79 10.46 -24.63
C VAL A 51 -3.53 11.33 -24.55
N ASN A 52 -2.80 11.26 -23.44
CA ASN A 52 -1.54 12.02 -23.27
C ASN A 52 -0.47 11.64 -24.29
N ARG A 53 -0.48 10.39 -24.78
CA ARG A 53 0.47 9.92 -25.78
C ARG A 53 0.23 10.54 -27.17
N PHE A 54 -1.01 10.87 -27.51
CA PHE A 54 -1.39 11.32 -28.87
C PHE A 54 -1.55 12.84 -29.01
N VAL A 55 -1.88 13.57 -27.94
CA VAL A 55 -2.29 14.98 -28.04
C VAL A 55 -1.53 15.86 -27.02
N LYS A 56 -0.23 16.08 -27.24
CA LYS A 56 0.64 16.83 -26.32
C LYS A 56 0.25 18.32 -26.14
N ILE A 57 -0.33 18.97 -27.16
CA ILE A 57 -0.57 20.43 -27.18
C ILE A 57 -1.94 20.84 -26.59
N LEU A 58 -2.96 19.99 -26.69
CA LEU A 58 -4.34 20.26 -26.22
C LEU A 58 -4.68 19.53 -24.89
N LEU A 59 -3.64 19.04 -24.24
CA LEU A 59 -3.64 18.10 -23.13
C LEU A 59 -4.53 18.47 -21.93
N PRO A 60 -4.43 19.68 -21.33
CA PRO A 60 -5.14 19.95 -20.08
C PRO A 60 -6.66 20.04 -20.28
N VAL A 61 -7.12 20.58 -21.42
CA VAL A 61 -8.55 20.76 -21.70
C VAL A 61 -9.23 19.41 -21.96
N PHE A 62 -8.62 18.54 -22.77
CA PHE A 62 -9.17 17.20 -23.01
C PHE A 62 -9.16 16.34 -21.75
N THR A 63 -8.11 16.43 -20.93
CA THR A 63 -8.01 15.68 -19.67
C THR A 63 -9.11 16.09 -18.68
N ILE A 64 -9.42 17.38 -18.59
CA ILE A 64 -10.53 17.90 -17.77
C ILE A 64 -11.88 17.52 -18.38
N ALA A 65 -12.08 17.70 -19.68
CA ALA A 65 -13.34 17.34 -20.35
C ALA A 65 -13.66 15.85 -20.17
N PHE A 66 -12.66 14.99 -20.36
CA PHE A 66 -12.78 13.56 -20.16
C PHE A 66 -13.07 13.19 -18.70
N PHE A 67 -12.44 13.89 -17.76
CA PHE A 67 -12.73 13.76 -16.33
C PHE A 67 -14.18 14.13 -15.99
N VAL A 68 -14.67 15.25 -16.52
CA VAL A 68 -16.07 15.70 -16.35
C VAL A 68 -17.03 14.66 -16.92
N VAL A 69 -16.75 14.12 -18.11
CA VAL A 69 -17.56 13.06 -18.71
C VAL A 69 -17.63 11.85 -17.78
N ILE A 70 -16.49 11.36 -17.26
CA ILE A 70 -16.46 10.20 -16.35
C ILE A 70 -17.22 10.45 -15.06
N ILE A 71 -17.14 11.65 -14.48
CA ILE A 71 -17.88 12.00 -13.26
C ILE A 71 -19.39 12.12 -13.52
N CYS A 72 -19.78 12.52 -14.73
CA CYS A 72 -21.18 12.59 -15.14
C CYS A 72 -21.76 11.24 -15.56
N LEU A 73 -20.93 10.21 -15.78
CA LEU A 73 -21.41 8.88 -16.11
C LEU A 73 -22.14 8.26 -14.90
N PRO A 74 -23.28 7.58 -15.13
CA PRO A 74 -23.94 6.81 -14.09
C PRO A 74 -23.05 5.63 -13.66
N ILE A 75 -23.05 5.38 -12.35
CA ILE A 75 -22.22 4.34 -11.72
C ILE A 75 -22.64 2.93 -12.20
N SER A 76 -23.89 2.78 -12.65
CA SER A 76 -24.44 1.55 -13.25
C SER A 76 -23.77 1.09 -14.54
N ILE A 77 -22.95 1.92 -15.20
CA ILE A 77 -22.19 1.52 -16.39
C ILE A 77 -21.21 0.39 -16.09
N VAL A 78 -20.73 0.32 -14.85
CA VAL A 78 -19.87 -0.78 -14.41
C VAL A 78 -20.74 -2.02 -14.14
N PRO A 79 -20.63 -3.08 -14.95
CA PRO A 79 -21.51 -4.24 -14.84
C PRO A 79 -21.21 -5.02 -13.55
N TYR A 80 -22.26 -5.58 -12.93
CA TYR A 80 -22.13 -6.31 -11.67
C TYR A 80 -21.04 -7.41 -11.67
N PRO A 81 -20.89 -8.25 -12.71
CA PRO A 81 -19.83 -9.27 -12.74
C PRO A 81 -18.42 -8.69 -12.58
N LEU A 82 -18.16 -7.50 -13.14
CA LEU A 82 -16.87 -6.83 -13.03
C LEU A 82 -16.63 -6.32 -11.60
N VAL A 83 -17.67 -5.74 -10.98
CA VAL A 83 -17.62 -5.29 -9.58
C VAL A 83 -17.38 -6.47 -8.65
N TRP A 84 -18.07 -7.58 -8.89
CA TRP A 84 -17.90 -8.81 -8.12
C TRP A 84 -16.48 -9.36 -8.25
N LEU A 85 -15.96 -9.50 -9.47
CA LEU A 85 -14.60 -9.99 -9.71
C LEU A 85 -13.55 -9.09 -9.06
N TYR A 86 -13.70 -7.78 -9.22
CA TYR A 86 -12.80 -6.79 -8.63
C TYR A 86 -12.86 -6.83 -7.09
N GLY A 87 -14.06 -6.99 -6.52
CA GLY A 87 -14.23 -7.22 -5.08
C GLY A 87 -13.47 -8.46 -4.60
N GLN A 88 -13.58 -9.59 -5.31
CA GLN A 88 -12.82 -10.81 -4.97
C GLN A 88 -11.30 -10.59 -5.09
N LEU A 89 -10.84 -9.90 -6.14
CA LEU A 89 -9.43 -9.58 -6.34
C LEU A 89 -8.86 -8.77 -5.17
N VAL A 90 -9.59 -7.75 -4.72
CA VAL A 90 -9.22 -6.90 -3.57
C VAL A 90 -8.96 -7.72 -2.31
N TRP A 91 -9.76 -8.78 -2.08
CA TRP A 91 -9.58 -9.69 -0.94
C TRP A 91 -8.44 -10.69 -1.12
N ILE A 92 -8.28 -11.26 -2.32
CA ILE A 92 -7.24 -12.27 -2.60
C ILE A 92 -5.84 -11.65 -2.60
N VAL A 93 -5.71 -10.41 -3.04
CA VAL A 93 -4.43 -9.70 -3.14
C VAL A 93 -3.88 -9.28 -1.77
N GLU A 94 -4.74 -9.20 -0.74
CA GLU A 94 -4.36 -8.79 0.62
C GLU A 94 -3.17 -9.57 1.20
N PRO A 95 -3.18 -10.92 1.31
CA PRO A 95 -2.02 -11.67 1.79
C PRO A 95 -0.77 -11.43 0.96
N LEU A 96 -0.92 -11.34 -0.36
CA LEU A 96 0.21 -11.15 -1.28
C LEU A 96 0.87 -9.78 -1.06
N VAL A 97 0.08 -8.73 -0.87
CA VAL A 97 0.60 -7.39 -0.58
C VAL A 97 1.31 -7.35 0.78
N LEU A 98 0.77 -8.02 1.80
CA LEU A 98 1.43 -8.09 3.11
C LEU A 98 2.78 -8.83 3.05
N PHE A 99 2.89 -9.86 2.20
CA PHE A 99 4.16 -10.55 1.94
C PHE A 99 5.16 -9.68 1.21
N VAL A 100 4.72 -9.01 0.15
CA VAL A 100 5.53 -8.04 -0.60
C VAL A 100 6.01 -6.91 0.32
N GLU A 101 5.14 -6.40 1.19
CA GLU A 101 5.47 -5.35 2.16
C GLU A 101 6.56 -5.82 3.14
N ALA A 102 6.42 -7.02 3.71
CA ALA A 102 7.44 -7.57 4.63
C ALA A 102 8.81 -7.72 3.96
N ILE A 103 8.84 -8.28 2.75
CA ILE A 103 10.08 -8.49 1.99
C ILE A 103 10.67 -7.15 1.54
N GLY A 104 9.84 -6.24 1.04
CA GLY A 104 10.23 -4.92 0.57
C GLY A 104 10.87 -4.09 1.68
N VAL A 105 10.25 -4.05 2.87
CA VAL A 105 10.82 -3.36 4.04
C VAL A 105 12.23 -3.87 4.36
N ILE A 106 12.43 -5.19 4.44
CA ILE A 106 13.76 -5.75 4.72
C ILE A 106 14.78 -5.35 3.65
N GLN A 107 14.41 -5.46 2.37
CA GLN A 107 15.31 -5.10 1.27
C GLN A 107 15.70 -3.63 1.28
N ILE A 108 14.74 -2.72 1.50
CA ILE A 108 15.01 -1.29 1.62
C ILE A 108 15.94 -1.02 2.79
N THR A 109 15.62 -1.60 3.96
CA THR A 109 16.39 -1.39 5.18
C THR A 109 17.84 -1.83 5.00
N MET A 110 18.07 -3.04 4.48
CA MET A 110 19.43 -3.55 4.25
C MET A 110 20.19 -2.75 3.18
N ARG A 111 19.53 -2.32 2.10
CA ARG A 111 20.16 -1.48 1.06
C ARG A 111 20.56 -0.10 1.57
N LEU A 112 19.62 0.62 2.19
CA LEU A 112 19.88 1.94 2.76
C LEU A 112 20.97 1.87 3.83
N SER A 113 20.94 0.81 4.63
CA SER A 113 21.96 0.53 5.61
C SER A 113 23.34 0.34 4.99
N LYS A 114 23.44 -0.48 3.94
CA LYS A 114 24.70 -0.71 3.22
C LYS A 114 25.23 0.59 2.60
N GLU A 115 24.37 1.31 1.89
CA GLU A 115 24.72 2.61 1.29
C GLU A 115 25.21 3.61 2.35
N VAL A 116 24.52 3.72 3.49
CA VAL A 116 24.97 4.59 4.60
C VAL A 116 26.29 4.11 5.18
N SER A 117 26.49 2.79 5.30
CA SER A 117 27.73 2.19 5.80
C SER A 117 28.92 2.48 4.89
N ASP A 118 28.74 2.36 3.59
CA ASP A 118 29.80 2.64 2.59
C ASP A 118 30.24 4.11 2.67
N HIS A 119 29.32 5.03 3.00
CA HIS A 119 29.63 6.45 3.20
C HIS A 119 30.20 6.79 4.60
N VAL A 120 30.31 5.84 5.53
CA VAL A 120 30.95 6.06 6.85
C VAL A 120 32.44 6.33 6.69
N ASP A 121 33.09 5.71 5.72
CA ASP A 121 34.52 5.88 5.49
C ASP A 121 34.85 7.27 4.94
N ASP A 122 33.94 7.88 4.17
CA ASP A 122 34.11 9.20 3.55
C ASP A 122 33.61 10.36 4.44
N ASN A 123 32.49 10.21 5.16
CA ASN A 123 31.86 11.25 5.99
C ASN A 123 31.42 10.71 7.36
N GLY A 124 32.39 10.17 8.11
CA GLY A 124 32.19 9.48 9.39
C GLY A 124 31.22 10.07 10.41
N PRO A 125 31.20 11.39 10.73
CA PRO A 125 30.31 11.90 11.77
C PRO A 125 28.83 11.94 11.36
N LEU A 126 28.52 12.26 10.10
CA LEU A 126 27.14 12.35 9.62
C LEU A 126 26.52 10.96 9.45
N ALA A 127 27.25 10.02 8.84
CA ALA A 127 26.78 8.65 8.65
C ALA A 127 26.56 7.92 9.99
N LYS A 128 27.49 8.05 10.94
CA LYS A 128 27.33 7.51 12.31
C LYS A 128 26.14 8.14 13.04
N GLY A 129 25.95 9.46 12.89
CA GLY A 129 24.80 10.17 13.43
C GLY A 129 23.47 9.65 12.87
N LEU A 130 23.41 9.33 11.58
CA LEU A 130 22.23 8.78 10.92
C LEU A 130 21.92 7.36 11.40
N ILE A 131 22.93 6.49 11.53
CA ILE A 131 22.75 5.13 12.07
C ILE A 131 22.24 5.16 13.51
N ILE A 132 22.84 5.99 14.38
CA ILE A 132 22.41 6.10 15.78
C ILE A 132 21.02 6.72 15.87
N GLY A 133 20.75 7.77 15.10
CA GLY A 133 19.46 8.46 15.07
C GLY A 133 18.31 7.56 14.61
N THR A 134 18.51 6.82 13.52
CA THR A 134 17.52 5.85 13.02
C THR A 134 17.27 4.75 14.04
N THR A 135 18.31 4.22 14.68
CA THR A 135 18.20 3.22 15.74
C THR A 135 17.38 3.72 16.93
N ALA A 136 17.66 4.94 17.40
CA ALA A 136 16.97 5.55 18.53
C ALA A 136 15.48 5.80 18.23
N ILE A 137 15.17 6.30 17.04
CA ILE A 137 13.78 6.54 16.60
C ILE A 137 13.04 5.19 16.51
N ALA A 138 13.64 4.18 15.90
CA ALA A 138 13.01 2.88 15.70
C ALA A 138 12.71 2.15 17.02
N TYR A 139 13.64 2.17 17.98
CA TYR A 139 13.38 1.59 19.30
C TYR A 139 12.37 2.40 20.12
N THR A 140 12.39 3.73 20.01
CA THR A 140 11.38 4.58 20.67
C THR A 140 9.99 4.28 20.11
N ALA A 141 9.84 4.19 18.79
CA ALA A 141 8.59 3.79 18.14
C ALA A 141 8.15 2.38 18.55
N SER A 142 9.08 1.43 18.60
CA SER A 142 8.86 0.06 19.09
C SER A 142 8.28 0.05 20.52
N PHE A 143 8.86 0.85 21.41
CA PHE A 143 8.40 0.99 22.79
C PHE A 143 6.99 1.59 22.88
N ILE A 144 6.70 2.62 22.08
CA ILE A 144 5.37 3.21 21.99
C ILE A 144 4.34 2.18 21.50
N PHE A 145 4.66 1.41 20.45
CA PHE A 145 3.77 0.34 19.97
C PHE A 145 3.53 -0.71 21.05
N ALA A 146 4.56 -1.13 21.78
CA ALA A 146 4.41 -2.07 22.88
C ALA A 146 3.46 -1.55 23.98
N ILE A 147 3.57 -0.26 24.36
CA ILE A 147 2.65 0.36 25.33
C ILE A 147 1.21 0.35 24.82
N ILE A 148 0.99 0.71 23.55
CA ILE A 148 -0.35 0.70 22.94
C ILE A 148 -0.93 -0.72 22.97
N ILE A 149 -0.14 -1.72 22.58
CA ILE A 149 -0.53 -3.12 22.58
C ILE A 149 -0.88 -3.59 23.99
N CYS A 150 -0.08 -3.27 25.01
CA CYS A 150 -0.37 -3.65 26.39
C CYS A 150 -1.65 -3.00 26.94
N ARG A 151 -2.01 -1.79 26.47
CA ARG A 151 -3.21 -1.08 26.92
C ARG A 151 -4.50 -1.56 26.24
N THR A 152 -4.40 -2.02 25.00
CA THR A 152 -5.58 -2.27 24.14
C THR A 152 -5.72 -3.71 23.67
N GLY A 153 -4.65 -4.50 23.75
CA GLY A 153 -4.60 -5.87 23.27
C GLY A 153 -5.26 -6.87 24.22
N SER A 154 -5.83 -7.93 23.64
CA SER A 154 -6.27 -9.11 24.37
C SER A 154 -5.07 -9.96 24.83
N TRP A 155 -5.30 -10.90 25.75
CA TRP A 155 -4.24 -11.81 26.24
C TRP A 155 -3.44 -12.51 25.13
N PRO A 156 -4.07 -13.05 24.05
CA PRO A 156 -3.30 -13.62 22.93
C PRO A 156 -2.36 -12.64 22.23
N ILE A 157 -2.76 -11.38 22.09
CA ILE A 157 -1.94 -10.33 21.48
C ILE A 157 -0.73 -10.02 22.37
N ILE A 158 -0.93 -10.02 23.69
CA ILE A 158 0.17 -9.82 24.66
C ILE A 158 1.16 -10.99 24.60
N TYR A 159 0.71 -12.24 24.46
CA TYR A 159 1.62 -13.38 24.24
C TYR A 159 2.42 -13.22 22.95
N MET A 160 1.78 -12.76 21.86
CA MET A 160 2.49 -12.47 20.61
C MET A 160 3.52 -11.36 20.76
N LEU A 161 3.23 -10.31 21.54
CA LEU A 161 4.20 -9.27 21.86
C LEU A 161 5.44 -9.85 22.55
N MET A 162 5.26 -10.76 23.52
CA MET A 162 6.38 -11.41 24.21
C MET A 162 7.23 -12.26 23.25
N VAL A 163 6.58 -12.97 22.31
CA VAL A 163 7.28 -13.75 21.27
C VAL A 163 8.08 -12.82 20.35
N ILE A 164 7.51 -11.70 19.90
CA ILE A 164 8.21 -10.73 19.05
C ILE A 164 9.42 -10.15 19.79
N ILE A 165 9.29 -9.81 21.07
CA ILE A 165 10.41 -9.32 21.89
C ILE A 165 11.53 -10.37 21.94
N LEU A 166 11.19 -11.65 22.13
CA LEU A 166 12.17 -12.74 22.12
C LEU A 166 12.87 -12.86 20.75
N VAL A 167 12.10 -12.80 19.65
CA VAL A 167 12.64 -12.84 18.28
C VAL A 167 13.57 -11.64 18.02
N SER A 168 13.18 -10.44 18.45
CA SER A 168 14.01 -9.24 18.34
C SER A 168 15.33 -9.36 19.12
N LEU A 169 15.32 -10.00 20.30
CA LEU A 169 16.56 -10.29 21.04
C LEU A 169 17.46 -11.28 20.30
N VAL A 170 16.86 -12.30 19.65
CA VAL A 170 17.60 -13.24 18.79
C VAL A 170 18.19 -12.51 17.58
N HIS A 171 17.43 -11.66 16.91
CA HIS A 171 17.91 -10.82 15.81
C HIS A 171 19.07 -9.93 16.22
N LEU A 172 19.01 -9.32 17.41
CA LEU A 172 20.09 -8.50 17.95
C LEU A 172 21.35 -9.35 18.17
N ALA A 173 21.23 -10.52 18.79
CA ALA A 173 22.36 -11.41 19.02
C ALA A 173 23.00 -11.89 17.71
N LEU A 174 22.19 -12.21 16.69
CA LEU A 174 22.68 -12.58 15.36
C LEU A 174 23.40 -11.42 14.67
N THR A 175 22.85 -10.20 14.77
CA THR A 175 23.45 -9.00 14.17
C THR A 175 24.79 -8.67 14.82
N VAL A 176 24.92 -8.84 16.14
CA VAL A 176 26.19 -8.67 16.86
C VAL A 176 27.21 -9.73 16.47
N ARG A 177 26.77 -10.98 16.24
CA ARG A 177 27.67 -12.07 15.85
C ARG A 177 28.18 -11.96 14.42
N ALA A 178 27.37 -11.39 13.52
CA ALA A 178 27.72 -11.28 12.11
C ALA A 178 28.76 -10.20 11.82
N ASP A 179 29.22 -9.43 12.83
CA ASP A 179 30.15 -8.29 12.72
C ASP A 179 29.80 -7.22 11.65
N GLN A 180 28.66 -7.33 10.97
CA GLN A 180 28.16 -6.39 9.97
C GLN A 180 27.62 -5.07 10.57
N GLY A 181 27.90 -4.78 11.84
CA GLY A 181 27.95 -3.44 12.44
C GLY A 181 26.69 -2.57 12.49
N ILE A 182 25.61 -2.90 11.76
CA ILE A 182 24.51 -1.97 11.54
C ILE A 182 23.31 -2.36 12.41
N ILE A 183 23.43 -2.02 13.70
CA ILE A 183 22.40 -2.20 14.73
C ILE A 183 21.06 -1.57 14.32
N SER A 184 21.08 -0.57 13.42
CA SER A 184 19.87 0.08 12.92
C SER A 184 18.94 -0.88 12.16
N ASN A 185 19.46 -1.87 11.45
CA ASN A 185 18.62 -2.84 10.70
C ASN A 185 17.73 -3.65 11.64
N CYS A 186 18.31 -4.22 12.68
CA CYS A 186 17.58 -4.97 13.70
C CYS A 186 16.51 -4.10 14.37
N SER A 187 16.81 -2.82 14.65
CA SER A 187 15.87 -1.90 15.28
C SER A 187 14.67 -1.58 14.37
N VAL A 188 14.89 -1.39 13.07
CA VAL A 188 13.84 -1.12 12.08
C VAL A 188 12.97 -2.36 11.86
N VAL A 189 13.58 -3.54 11.71
CA VAL A 189 12.83 -4.80 11.56
C VAL A 189 11.97 -5.07 12.79
N SER A 190 12.51 -4.85 13.99
CA SER A 190 11.76 -4.98 15.25
C SER A 190 10.60 -4.00 15.34
N MET A 191 10.81 -2.74 14.94
CA MET A 191 9.76 -1.74 14.84
C MET A 191 8.66 -2.16 13.85
N CYS A 192 9.03 -2.72 12.70
CA CYS A 192 8.06 -3.19 11.70
C CYS A 192 7.26 -4.41 12.18
N MET A 193 7.88 -5.36 12.89
CA MET A 193 7.16 -6.48 13.51
C MET A 193 6.14 -6.00 14.54
N LEU A 194 6.52 -5.05 15.40
CA LEU A 194 5.61 -4.46 16.39
C LEU A 194 4.54 -3.58 15.75
N GLY A 195 4.87 -2.85 14.69
CA GLY A 195 3.93 -2.07 13.88
C GLY A 195 2.87 -2.97 13.23
N ALA A 196 3.28 -4.11 12.68
CA ALA A 196 2.36 -5.11 12.11
C ALA A 196 1.42 -5.69 13.17
N LEU A 197 1.94 -5.99 14.38
CA LEU A 197 1.11 -6.44 15.50
C LEU A 197 0.13 -5.34 15.97
N CYS A 198 0.58 -4.09 16.04
CA CYS A 198 -0.26 -2.94 16.38
C CYS A 198 -1.38 -2.72 15.34
N ALA A 199 -1.10 -2.90 14.06
CA ALA A 199 -2.12 -2.88 13.01
C ALA A 199 -3.14 -4.02 13.21
N GLY A 200 -2.69 -5.21 13.60
CA GLY A 200 -3.57 -6.33 13.97
C GLY A 200 -4.49 -6.02 15.16
N VAL A 201 -4.00 -5.36 16.21
CA VAL A 201 -4.82 -4.88 17.34
C VAL A 201 -5.92 -3.94 16.85
N TYR A 202 -5.57 -3.03 15.95
CA TYR A 202 -6.54 -2.09 15.39
C TYR A 202 -7.63 -2.80 14.56
N GLU A 203 -7.23 -3.74 13.69
CA GLU A 203 -8.17 -4.55 12.90
C GLU A 203 -9.09 -5.38 13.81
N SER A 204 -8.54 -5.97 14.87
CA SER A 204 -9.29 -6.72 15.90
C SER A 204 -10.36 -5.86 16.57
N ASN A 205 -9.99 -4.64 16.96
CA ASN A 205 -10.91 -3.69 17.59
C ASN A 205 -12.06 -3.27 16.67
N LEU A 206 -11.83 -3.21 15.35
CA LEU A 206 -12.88 -2.96 14.36
C LEU A 206 -13.86 -4.12 14.27
N ILE A 207 -13.36 -5.36 14.26
CA ILE A 207 -14.18 -6.59 14.20
C ILE A 207 -15.06 -6.73 15.45
N HIS A 208 -14.50 -6.44 16.63
CA HIS A 208 -15.21 -6.60 17.90
C HIS A 208 -16.20 -5.47 18.19
N ASN A 209 -16.07 -4.32 17.53
CA ASN A 209 -16.98 -3.17 17.70
C ASN A 209 -17.59 -2.72 16.36
N PRO A 210 -18.41 -3.56 15.71
CA PRO A 210 -19.02 -3.22 14.44
C PRO A 210 -20.04 -2.08 14.59
N ILE A 211 -20.12 -1.20 13.60
CA ILE A 211 -21.18 -0.21 13.45
C ILE A 211 -22.30 -0.87 12.64
N PRO A 212 -23.57 -0.77 13.06
CA PRO A 212 -24.69 -1.31 12.29
C PRO A 212 -24.74 -0.68 10.89
N GLU A 213 -24.93 -1.53 9.89
CA GLU A 213 -25.00 -1.12 8.49
C GLU A 213 -26.14 -0.11 8.27
N PRO A 214 -25.88 1.02 7.58
CA PRO A 214 -26.93 1.92 7.11
C PRO A 214 -27.88 1.18 6.16
N LYS A 215 -29.19 1.42 6.27
CA LYS A 215 -30.19 0.82 5.36
C LYS A 215 -30.02 1.30 3.92
N GLU A 216 -29.39 2.45 3.78
CA GLU A 216 -29.10 3.13 2.52
C GLU A 216 -28.05 2.37 1.69
N TRP A 217 -27.25 1.48 2.31
CA TRP A 217 -26.30 0.63 1.59
C TRP A 217 -26.99 -0.46 0.75
N SER A 218 -28.23 -0.84 1.10
CA SER A 218 -29.03 -1.80 0.32
C SER A 218 -29.92 -1.14 -0.72
N ASP A 219 -29.92 0.18 -0.80
CA ASP A 219 -30.83 0.92 -1.68
C ASP A 219 -30.25 1.01 -3.10
N GLU A 220 -30.87 0.29 -4.04
CA GLU A 220 -30.44 0.25 -5.43
C GLU A 220 -30.61 1.59 -6.16
N SER A 221 -31.39 2.52 -5.61
CA SER A 221 -31.61 3.84 -6.21
C SER A 221 -30.32 4.63 -6.42
N PHE A 222 -29.31 4.44 -5.55
CA PHE A 222 -28.01 5.09 -5.66
C PHE A 222 -27.18 4.59 -6.85
N ASN A 223 -27.47 3.41 -7.39
CA ASN A 223 -26.72 2.83 -8.50
C ASN A 223 -26.93 3.56 -9.83
N TYR A 224 -28.07 4.25 -9.99
CA TYR A 224 -28.42 4.96 -11.22
C TYR A 224 -27.92 6.41 -11.24
N LEU A 225 -27.43 6.92 -10.10
CA LEU A 225 -26.89 8.27 -10.00
C LEU A 225 -25.51 8.36 -10.64
N SER A 226 -25.20 9.51 -11.21
CA SER A 226 -23.83 9.87 -11.57
C SER A 226 -22.99 10.16 -10.33
N LEU A 227 -21.67 10.08 -10.44
CA LEU A 227 -20.77 10.38 -9.33
C LEU A 227 -20.95 11.81 -8.82
N PHE A 228 -21.16 12.77 -9.72
CA PHE A 228 -21.47 14.14 -9.34
C PHE A 228 -22.77 14.23 -8.54
N GLN A 229 -23.85 13.61 -9.04
CA GLN A 229 -25.15 13.61 -8.35
C GLN A 229 -25.07 12.92 -7.00
N LEU A 230 -24.24 11.89 -6.87
CA LEU A 230 -24.04 11.17 -5.61
C LEU A 230 -23.33 12.07 -4.60
N VAL A 231 -22.25 12.77 -5.00
CA VAL A 231 -21.58 13.75 -4.12
C VAL A 231 -22.54 14.88 -3.72
N VAL A 232 -23.32 15.42 -4.66
CA VAL A 232 -24.33 16.45 -4.35
C VAL A 232 -25.40 15.90 -3.39
N SER A 233 -25.86 14.66 -3.61
CA SER A 233 -26.82 13.98 -2.74
C SER A 233 -26.27 13.80 -1.32
N THR A 234 -24.99 13.45 -1.18
CA THR A 234 -24.32 13.38 0.14
C THR A 234 -24.25 14.75 0.82
N ALA A 235 -24.06 15.83 0.06
CA ALA A 235 -24.04 17.19 0.60
C ALA A 235 -25.43 17.67 1.06
N THR A 236 -26.51 17.20 0.42
CA THR A 236 -27.90 17.53 0.76
C THR A 236 -28.58 16.51 1.67
N SER A 237 -27.83 15.55 2.21
CA SER A 237 -28.35 14.45 3.01
C SER A 237 -28.86 14.89 4.39
N SER A 238 -29.74 14.09 4.99
CA SER A 238 -30.28 14.36 6.32
C SER A 238 -29.19 14.30 7.40
N MET A 239 -29.34 15.12 8.45
CA MET A 239 -28.36 15.20 9.56
C MET A 239 -28.14 13.86 10.27
N THR A 240 -29.16 12.99 10.29
CA THR A 240 -29.07 11.64 10.86
C THR A 240 -28.16 10.73 10.04
N LEU A 241 -28.23 10.81 8.70
CA LEU A 241 -27.36 10.08 7.78
C LEU A 241 -25.93 10.58 7.88
N VAL A 242 -25.73 11.91 7.89
CA VAL A 242 -24.42 12.54 8.05
C VAL A 242 -23.76 12.12 9.36
N THR A 243 -24.51 12.08 10.48
CA THR A 243 -23.97 11.65 11.79
C THR A 243 -23.54 10.18 11.78
N LYS A 244 -24.24 9.30 11.05
CA LYS A 244 -23.83 7.88 10.91
C LYS A 244 -22.62 7.74 10.01
N ALA A 245 -22.62 8.41 8.85
CA ALA A 245 -21.53 8.38 7.88
C ALA A 245 -20.24 8.95 8.47
N THR A 246 -20.32 10.05 9.23
CA THR A 246 -19.16 10.64 9.94
C THR A 246 -18.55 9.69 10.98
N ARG A 247 -19.33 8.86 11.67
CA ARG A 247 -18.78 7.82 12.56
C ARG A 247 -18.00 6.76 11.79
N PHE A 248 -18.49 6.34 10.63
CA PHE A 248 -17.74 5.46 9.72
C PHE A 248 -16.48 6.14 9.19
N LEU A 249 -16.59 7.41 8.78
CA LEU A 249 -15.48 8.20 8.27
C LEU A 249 -14.38 8.39 9.31
N TYR A 250 -14.74 8.63 10.58
CA TYR A 250 -13.77 8.74 11.68
C TYR A 250 -13.00 7.43 11.90
N LYS A 251 -13.65 6.27 11.72
CA LYS A 251 -12.96 4.98 11.73
C LYS A 251 -12.09 4.78 10.48
N LEU A 252 -12.48 5.33 9.33
CA LEU A 252 -11.73 5.22 8.08
C LEU A 252 -10.49 6.13 8.05
N VAL A 253 -10.59 7.38 8.52
CA VAL A 253 -9.50 8.36 8.51
C VAL A 253 -8.70 8.23 9.81
N ASN A 254 -8.09 7.06 10.01
CA ASN A 254 -7.18 6.82 11.13
C ASN A 254 -5.72 6.99 10.66
N PRO A 255 -4.82 7.62 11.45
CA PRO A 255 -3.39 7.68 11.14
C PRO A 255 -2.76 6.31 10.83
N VAL A 256 -3.24 5.22 11.45
CA VAL A 256 -2.79 3.85 11.14
C VAL A 256 -3.14 3.48 9.69
N LEU A 257 -4.33 3.82 9.22
CA LEU A 257 -4.76 3.53 7.85
C LEU A 257 -3.97 4.36 6.84
N ILE A 258 -3.73 5.64 7.14
CA ILE A 258 -2.90 6.51 6.29
C ILE A 258 -1.47 5.97 6.18
N SER A 259 -0.89 5.54 7.31
CA SER A 259 0.43 4.89 7.33
C SER A 259 0.44 3.63 6.47
N LEU A 260 -0.57 2.75 6.59
CA LEU A 260 -0.70 1.56 5.77
C LEU A 260 -0.85 1.86 4.28
N ILE A 261 -1.59 2.92 3.90
CA ILE A 261 -1.70 3.36 2.50
C ILE A 261 -0.31 3.71 1.95
N LEU A 262 0.47 4.49 2.70
CA LEU A 262 1.79 4.92 2.28
C LEU A 262 2.75 3.73 2.13
N VAL A 263 2.86 2.89 3.16
CA VAL A 263 3.78 1.73 3.13
C VAL A 263 3.40 0.76 2.01
N ARG A 264 2.11 0.48 1.81
CA ARG A 264 1.65 -0.40 0.72
C ARG A 264 1.89 0.17 -0.65
N THR A 265 1.64 1.47 -0.85
CA THR A 265 1.85 2.11 -2.15
C THR A 265 3.33 2.03 -2.53
N VAL A 266 4.22 2.35 -1.59
CA VAL A 266 5.68 2.25 -1.80
C VAL A 266 6.09 0.80 -2.09
N SER A 267 5.57 -0.17 -1.32
CA SER A 267 5.92 -1.59 -1.50
C SER A 267 5.49 -2.13 -2.87
N ILE A 268 4.29 -1.78 -3.33
CA ILE A 268 3.80 -2.19 -4.66
C ILE A 268 4.59 -1.51 -5.76
N GLN A 269 4.89 -0.21 -5.61
CA GLN A 269 5.70 0.53 -6.59
C GLN A 269 7.09 -0.08 -6.74
N GLN A 270 7.71 -0.53 -5.66
CA GLN A 270 9.00 -1.21 -5.71
C GLN A 270 8.95 -2.52 -6.47
N VAL A 271 7.94 -3.36 -6.21
CA VAL A 271 7.76 -4.61 -6.94
C VAL A 271 7.48 -4.35 -8.43
N MET A 272 6.63 -3.37 -8.73
CA MET A 272 6.37 -2.97 -10.12
C MET A 272 7.63 -2.47 -10.80
N GLY A 273 8.46 -1.69 -10.11
CA GLY A 273 9.75 -1.23 -10.62
C GLY A 273 10.70 -2.39 -10.92
N LEU A 274 10.80 -3.38 -10.03
CA LEU A 274 11.63 -4.58 -10.23
C LEU A 274 11.12 -5.47 -11.37
N ILE A 275 9.80 -5.61 -11.51
CA ILE A 275 9.20 -6.38 -12.62
C ILE A 275 9.48 -5.66 -13.93
N LEU A 276 9.27 -4.34 -13.97
CA LEU A 276 9.47 -3.54 -15.16
C LEU A 276 10.95 -3.54 -15.58
N SER A 277 11.89 -3.39 -14.64
CA SER A 277 13.32 -3.45 -14.94
C SER A 277 13.74 -4.82 -15.48
N ARG A 278 13.22 -5.92 -14.90
CA ARG A 278 13.49 -7.27 -15.41
C ARG A 278 12.88 -7.50 -16.78
N PHE A 279 11.70 -6.97 -17.04
CA PHE A 279 11.05 -7.08 -18.34
C PHE A 279 11.83 -6.32 -19.41
N TYR A 280 12.32 -5.11 -19.10
CA TYR A 280 13.20 -4.37 -20.01
C TYR A 280 14.52 -5.10 -20.26
N GLN A 281 15.15 -5.65 -19.22
CA GLN A 281 16.36 -6.46 -19.40
C GLN A 281 16.12 -7.67 -20.30
N PHE A 282 15.01 -8.38 -20.11
CA PHE A 282 14.65 -9.51 -20.95
C PHE A 282 14.42 -9.12 -22.43
N MET A 283 13.78 -7.96 -22.67
CA MET A 283 13.58 -7.46 -24.04
C MET A 283 14.89 -7.03 -24.71
N LEU A 284 15.82 -6.45 -23.95
CA LEU A 284 17.15 -6.06 -24.46
C LEU A 284 18.03 -7.29 -24.72
N ASP A 285 17.99 -8.29 -23.84
CA ASP A 285 18.74 -9.55 -24.01
C ASP A 285 18.24 -10.39 -25.21
N ASP A 286 16.97 -10.24 -25.62
CA ASP A 286 16.42 -10.88 -26.83
C ASP A 286 16.80 -10.12 -28.13
N GLU A 287 16.98 -8.79 -28.07
CA GLU A 287 17.38 -7.98 -29.24
C GLU A 287 18.90 -8.01 -29.51
N ASP A 288 19.74 -8.25 -28.49
CA ASP A 288 21.20 -8.37 -28.64
C ASP A 288 21.66 -9.65 -29.39
N ASN A 289 20.73 -10.54 -29.80
CA ASN A 289 21.03 -11.66 -30.69
C ASN A 289 20.69 -11.41 -32.17
N GLU A 290 20.00 -10.32 -32.53
CA GLU A 290 19.62 -10.03 -33.92
C GLU A 290 19.58 -8.53 -34.23
N MET A 291 20.75 -7.89 -34.39
CA MET A 291 21.07 -6.87 -35.42
C MET A 291 22.12 -5.86 -34.95
N GLU A 292 23.35 -6.05 -35.42
CA GLU A 292 24.20 -4.93 -35.84
C GLU A 292 23.50 -4.24 -37.02
N ASP A 293 22.74 -3.16 -36.79
CA ASP A 293 22.68 -1.97 -37.67
C ASP A 293 21.57 -0.97 -37.30
N GLU A 294 21.91 0.32 -37.40
CA GLU A 294 21.04 1.50 -37.64
C GLU A 294 20.24 2.15 -36.49
N SER A 295 20.97 2.93 -35.69
CA SER A 295 20.86 4.41 -35.49
C SER A 295 19.58 5.21 -35.89
N TYR A 296 18.34 4.73 -35.65
CA TYR A 296 17.12 5.53 -35.90
C TYR A 296 16.08 5.58 -34.76
N LEU A 297 16.44 5.16 -33.54
CA LEU A 297 15.50 5.16 -32.40
C LEU A 297 15.92 6.02 -31.18
N GLU A 298 16.89 6.92 -31.34
CA GLU A 298 17.36 7.79 -30.24
C GLU A 298 16.36 8.88 -29.80
N ASP A 299 15.22 9.05 -30.48
CA ASP A 299 14.26 10.15 -30.20
C ASP A 299 12.94 9.72 -29.53
N VAL A 300 12.75 8.44 -29.16
CA VAL A 300 11.45 7.95 -28.62
C VAL A 300 11.53 7.37 -27.20
N VAL A 301 12.73 7.12 -26.69
CA VAL A 301 12.92 6.67 -25.31
C VAL A 301 13.72 7.74 -24.60
N GLU A 302 13.02 8.69 -23.96
CA GLU A 302 13.61 9.41 -22.84
C GLU A 302 14.09 8.32 -21.86
N GLU A 303 15.39 8.02 -21.90
CA GLU A 303 16.05 7.36 -20.78
C GLU A 303 15.60 8.10 -19.52
N PRO A 304 15.00 7.43 -18.53
CA PRO A 304 14.76 8.07 -17.26
C PRO A 304 16.14 8.36 -16.68
N THR A 305 16.62 9.61 -16.83
CA THR A 305 17.82 10.12 -16.18
C THR A 305 17.64 10.00 -14.68
N CYS A 306 18.03 8.86 -14.11
CA CYS A 306 17.98 8.57 -12.69
C CYS A 306 19.18 7.69 -12.35
N LEU A 307 19.89 8.06 -11.28
CA LEU A 307 21.04 7.33 -10.75
C LEU A 307 20.79 5.81 -10.66
N PRO A 308 21.81 4.98 -10.92
CA PRO A 308 21.73 3.56 -10.60
C PRO A 308 21.47 3.40 -9.09
N GLY A 309 20.36 2.77 -8.71
CA GLY A 309 20.09 2.37 -7.33
C GLY A 309 18.97 3.12 -6.59
N VAL A 310 18.45 4.24 -7.11
CA VAL A 310 17.22 4.86 -6.58
C VAL A 310 16.05 4.40 -7.45
N PRO A 311 14.97 3.80 -6.89
CA PRO A 311 13.84 3.38 -7.70
C PRO A 311 13.24 4.60 -8.41
N ALA A 312 13.44 4.66 -9.74
CA ALA A 312 12.94 5.68 -10.66
C ALA A 312 11.39 5.71 -10.78
N CYS A 313 10.66 5.30 -9.75
CA CYS A 313 9.23 5.00 -9.82
C CYS A 313 8.34 6.07 -9.17
N LEU A 314 8.91 7.15 -8.66
CA LEU A 314 8.18 8.26 -8.04
C LEU A 314 7.91 9.41 -9.01
N GLU A 315 7.80 9.14 -10.32
CA GLU A 315 7.11 10.06 -11.20
C GLU A 315 5.58 9.94 -10.97
N PRO A 316 4.93 10.97 -10.38
CA PRO A 316 3.48 10.95 -10.13
C PRO A 316 2.64 10.94 -11.42
N SER A 317 3.27 11.12 -12.59
CA SER A 317 2.69 11.07 -13.92
C SER A 317 2.48 9.66 -14.45
N ALA A 318 3.25 8.66 -13.99
CA ALA A 318 3.25 7.31 -14.54
C ALA A 318 1.95 6.55 -14.25
N LEU A 319 1.36 5.94 -15.29
CA LEU A 319 0.16 5.10 -15.20
C LEU A 319 0.22 4.03 -14.08
N PRO A 320 1.29 3.23 -13.93
CA PRO A 320 1.35 2.20 -12.88
C PRO A 320 1.24 2.79 -11.48
N THR A 321 1.84 3.95 -11.23
CA THR A 321 1.76 4.67 -9.93
C THR A 321 0.34 5.14 -9.63
N LYS A 322 -0.38 5.66 -10.63
CA LYS A 322 -1.78 6.07 -10.46
C LYS A 322 -2.69 4.88 -10.17
N LEU A 323 -2.51 3.78 -10.92
CA LEU A 323 -3.30 2.56 -10.73
C LEU A 323 -3.02 1.89 -9.39
N SER A 324 -1.75 1.81 -8.97
CA SER A 324 -1.38 1.25 -7.67
C SER A 324 -1.99 2.05 -6.53
N LEU A 325 -1.96 3.39 -6.61
CA LEU A 325 -2.57 4.25 -5.60
C LEU A 325 -4.08 4.04 -5.52
N ILE A 326 -4.80 4.06 -6.66
CA ILE A 326 -6.25 3.85 -6.69
C ILE A 326 -6.60 2.48 -6.10
N PHE A 327 -5.86 1.44 -6.48
CA PHE A 327 -6.07 0.07 -6.01
C PHE A 327 -5.84 -0.07 -4.50
N VAL A 328 -4.68 0.36 -4.00
CA VAL A 328 -4.32 0.27 -2.55
C VAL A 328 -5.32 1.04 -1.71
N TYR A 329 -5.67 2.26 -2.14
CA TYR A 329 -6.62 3.10 -1.43
C TYR A 329 -8.00 2.43 -1.38
N THR A 330 -8.46 1.90 -2.51
CA THR A 330 -9.72 1.15 -2.59
C THR A 330 -9.72 -0.06 -1.68
N GLN A 331 -8.65 -0.87 -1.73
CA GLN A 331 -8.53 -2.07 -0.92
C GLN A 331 -8.66 -1.76 0.57
N LEU A 332 -7.94 -0.74 1.06
CA LEU A 332 -7.97 -0.37 2.48
C LEU A 332 -9.30 0.25 2.92
N VAL A 333 -9.94 1.04 2.07
CA VAL A 333 -11.26 1.63 2.35
C VAL A 333 -12.32 0.53 2.44
N ILE A 334 -12.41 -0.34 1.42
CA ILE A 334 -13.40 -1.42 1.35
C ILE A 334 -13.19 -2.41 2.49
N ARG A 335 -11.94 -2.78 2.77
CA ARG A 335 -11.63 -3.66 3.89
C ARG A 335 -12.05 -3.07 5.22
N THR A 336 -11.73 -1.80 5.47
CA THR A 336 -12.10 -1.13 6.72
C THR A 336 -13.62 -1.00 6.85
N MET A 337 -14.34 -0.73 5.76
CA MET A 337 -15.80 -0.74 5.75
C MET A 337 -16.38 -2.13 6.05
N ALA A 338 -15.83 -3.19 5.45
CA ALA A 338 -16.27 -4.56 5.69
C ALA A 338 -16.03 -4.99 7.15
N LEU A 339 -14.83 -4.73 7.67
CA LEU A 339 -14.48 -5.03 9.07
C LEU A 339 -15.33 -4.21 10.05
N SER A 340 -15.58 -2.92 9.74
CA SER A 340 -16.37 -2.04 10.61
C SER A 340 -17.87 -2.30 10.53
N GLY A 341 -18.40 -2.73 9.39
CA GLY A 341 -19.82 -3.02 9.19
C GLY A 341 -20.22 -4.42 9.67
N GLY A 342 -19.25 -5.29 10.00
CA GLY A 342 -19.50 -6.71 10.21
C GLY A 342 -19.86 -7.46 8.91
N HIS A 343 -19.71 -6.79 7.76
CA HIS A 343 -20.01 -7.34 6.45
C HIS A 343 -18.96 -8.39 6.09
N ARG A 344 -19.34 -9.66 6.15
CA ARG A 344 -18.51 -10.74 5.60
C ARG A 344 -18.72 -10.73 4.09
N PRO A 345 -17.65 -10.69 3.27
CA PRO A 345 -17.82 -10.63 1.83
C PRO A 345 -18.66 -11.82 1.34
N TYR A 346 -19.61 -11.51 0.45
CA TYR A 346 -20.42 -12.46 -0.31
C TYR A 346 -19.60 -13.69 -0.72
N ARG A 347 -20.08 -14.89 -0.35
CA ARG A 347 -19.55 -16.23 -0.74
C ARG A 347 -18.09 -16.13 -1.20
N SER A 348 -17.17 -15.94 -0.25
CA SER A 348 -15.76 -15.88 -0.58
C SER A 348 -15.35 -17.18 -1.28
N LEU A 349 -14.50 -17.05 -2.30
CA LEU A 349 -13.78 -18.19 -2.90
C LEU A 349 -12.83 -18.89 -1.90
N VAL A 350 -12.76 -18.37 -0.68
CA VAL A 350 -11.97 -18.93 0.40
C VAL A 350 -12.57 -20.27 0.80
N PRO A 351 -11.80 -21.37 0.75
CA PRO A 351 -12.29 -22.69 1.15
C PRO A 351 -12.86 -22.64 2.57
N ALA A 352 -13.99 -23.31 2.81
CA ALA A 352 -14.69 -23.31 4.10
C ALA A 352 -13.77 -23.67 5.29
N GLY A 353 -12.81 -24.58 5.09
CA GLY A 353 -11.83 -24.94 6.12
C GLY A 353 -10.87 -23.81 6.48
N LEU A 354 -10.44 -22.98 5.52
CA LEU A 354 -9.61 -21.80 5.81
C LEU A 354 -10.43 -20.73 6.56
N GLN A 355 -11.73 -20.63 6.23
CA GLN A 355 -12.65 -19.71 6.89
C GLN A 355 -12.87 -20.10 8.37
N GLU A 356 -12.98 -21.39 8.69
CA GLU A 356 -13.06 -21.87 10.07
C GLU A 356 -11.79 -21.58 10.87
N VAL A 357 -10.61 -21.79 10.27
CA VAL A 357 -9.32 -21.47 10.91
C VAL A 357 -9.22 -19.96 11.18
N MET A 358 -9.57 -19.11 10.21
CA MET A 358 -9.59 -17.65 10.35
C MET A 358 -10.59 -17.15 11.41
N LEU A 359 -11.63 -17.92 11.72
CA LEU A 359 -12.64 -17.60 12.72
C LEU A 359 -12.32 -18.17 14.11
N SER A 360 -11.22 -18.93 14.26
CA SER A 360 -10.90 -19.62 15.51
C SER A 360 -9.81 -18.91 16.34
N GLY A 361 -10.08 -18.71 17.63
CA GLY A 361 -9.09 -18.38 18.65
C GLY A 361 -8.18 -17.18 18.33
N VAL A 362 -6.87 -17.41 18.40
CA VAL A 362 -5.83 -16.38 18.19
C VAL A 362 -5.81 -15.85 16.75
N TRP A 363 -6.17 -16.69 15.77
CA TRP A 363 -6.17 -16.35 14.35
C TRP A 363 -7.22 -15.31 13.99
N HIS A 364 -8.37 -15.35 14.68
CA HIS A 364 -9.41 -14.34 14.54
C HIS A 364 -9.03 -13.02 15.21
N GLN A 365 -8.36 -13.08 16.37
CA GLN A 365 -8.02 -11.90 17.15
C GLN A 365 -6.81 -11.13 16.61
N VAL A 366 -5.79 -11.81 16.10
CA VAL A 366 -4.57 -11.16 15.55
C VAL A 366 -4.67 -10.98 14.03
N GLY A 367 -5.45 -11.83 13.36
CA GLY A 367 -5.52 -11.91 11.90
C GLY A 367 -4.43 -12.83 11.34
N LEU A 368 -4.84 -13.91 10.67
CA LEU A 368 -3.94 -14.92 10.09
C LEU A 368 -2.88 -14.30 9.15
N PHE A 369 -3.25 -13.32 8.34
CA PHE A 369 -2.30 -12.70 7.42
C PHE A 369 -1.29 -11.80 8.11
N ARG A 370 -1.65 -11.13 9.22
CA ARG A 370 -0.71 -10.35 10.04
C ARG A 370 0.30 -11.24 10.74
N MET A 371 -0.14 -12.40 11.21
CA MET A 371 0.75 -13.43 11.75
C MET A 371 1.77 -13.89 10.72
N MET A 372 1.33 -14.20 9.50
CA MET A 372 2.25 -14.61 8.43
C MET A 372 3.22 -13.48 8.04
N GLN A 373 2.76 -12.22 8.01
CA GLN A 373 3.61 -11.05 7.79
C GLN A 373 4.72 -10.94 8.85
N ILE A 374 4.37 -11.08 10.13
CA ILE A 374 5.34 -11.07 11.25
C ILE A 374 6.32 -12.23 11.14
N CYS A 375 5.85 -13.44 10.80
CA CYS A 375 6.72 -14.61 10.61
C CYS A 375 7.73 -14.38 9.48
N ILE A 376 7.31 -13.77 8.37
CA ILE A 376 8.21 -13.48 7.24
C ILE A 376 9.23 -12.41 7.64
N LEU A 377 8.82 -11.35 8.33
CA LEU A 377 9.78 -10.38 8.88
C LEU A 377 10.79 -11.05 9.81
N GLY A 378 10.31 -11.98 10.66
CA GLY A 378 11.12 -12.75 11.59
C GLY A 378 12.14 -13.70 10.93
N LEU A 379 11.80 -14.29 9.79
CA LEU A 379 12.60 -15.33 9.12
C LEU A 379 13.45 -14.82 7.96
N VAL A 380 12.94 -13.86 7.18
CA VAL A 380 13.65 -13.35 5.99
C VAL A 380 14.84 -12.49 6.38
N TYR A 381 14.75 -11.71 7.47
CA TYR A 381 15.87 -10.91 7.96
C TYR A 381 17.10 -11.76 8.30
N PRO A 382 17.03 -12.76 9.20
CA PRO A 382 18.20 -13.59 9.53
C PRO A 382 18.68 -14.42 8.33
N TYR A 383 17.78 -14.85 7.44
CA TYR A 383 18.17 -15.54 6.21
C TYR A 383 19.02 -14.65 5.29
N ARG A 384 18.61 -13.39 5.09
CA ARG A 384 19.35 -12.41 4.28
C ARG A 384 20.68 -12.05 4.91
N LEU A 385 20.68 -11.80 6.22
CA LEU A 385 21.90 -11.52 6.98
C LEU A 385 22.91 -12.67 6.85
N HIS A 386 22.45 -13.92 6.97
CA HIS A 386 23.32 -15.08 6.81
C HIS A 386 23.86 -15.21 5.38
N ARG A 387 23.01 -14.98 4.37
CA ARG A 387 23.44 -15.05 2.97
C ARG A 387 24.52 -14.00 2.64
N GLU A 388 24.34 -12.76 3.11
CA GLU A 388 25.34 -11.71 2.91
C GLU A 388 26.65 -12.04 3.63
N SER A 389 26.60 -12.59 4.85
CA SER A 389 27.83 -13.02 5.54
C SER A 389 28.60 -14.12 4.80
N VAL A 390 27.90 -15.02 4.10
CA VAL A 390 28.54 -16.10 3.32
C VAL A 390 29.12 -15.57 2.01
N GLU A 391 28.42 -14.65 1.34
CA GLU A 391 28.92 -14.02 0.10
C GLU A 391 30.17 -13.15 0.36
N ASP A 392 30.29 -12.53 1.54
CA ASP A 392 31.49 -11.79 1.96
C ASP A 392 32.68 -12.73 2.30
N ASP A 393 32.43 -13.93 2.84
CA ASP A 393 33.45 -14.92 3.19
C ASP A 393 34.01 -15.67 1.95
N GLU A 394 33.21 -15.86 0.89
CA GLU A 394 33.65 -16.50 -0.37
C GLU A 394 34.45 -15.56 -1.30
N GLY A 395 34.54 -14.27 -0.97
CA GLY A 395 35.28 -13.26 -1.73
C GLY A 395 36.79 -13.15 -1.45
N TRP A 396 37.37 -14.08 -0.67
CA TRP A 396 38.77 -14.08 -0.26
C TRP A 396 39.63 -15.15 -0.94
#